data_AF-A0A523W893-F1
#
_entry.id   AF-A0A523W893-F1
#
_cell.length_a   1.000
_cell.length_b   1.000
_cell.length_c   1.000
_cell.angle_alpha   90.00
_cell.angle_beta   90.00
_cell.angle_gamma   90.00
#
_symmetry.space_group_name_H-M   'P 1'
#
loop_
_entity.id
_entity.type
_entity.pdbx_description
1 polymer ?
#
loop_
_entity_poly.entity_id
_entity_poly.type
_entity_poly.pdbx_seq_one_letter_code
_entity_poly.pdbx_strand_id
1 'polypeptide(L)' 'MSERKYVYLHIENVVAAATLNQKIDLNAVVKSFPGVEYRPEQFPGLVFRLKRPKTATLIFNSG' A
#
# COMPACT_ATOMS: atom_id res chain seq x y z
N MET A 1 39.38 14.46 -20.76
CA MET A 1 38.37 13.38 -20.63
C MET A 1 37.88 13.39 -19.20
N SER A 2 36.59 13.59 -18.96
CA SER A 2 36.01 13.61 -17.60
C SER A 2 35.78 12.18 -17.11
N GLU A 3 36.40 11.81 -15.99
CA GLU A 3 36.13 10.54 -15.29
C GLU A 3 34.69 10.56 -14.77
N ARG A 4 33.85 9.65 -15.29
CA ARG A 4 32.51 9.44 -14.74
C ARG A 4 32.65 8.78 -13.36
N LYS A 5 32.45 9.55 -12.29
CA LYS A 5 32.22 9.00 -10.95
C LYS A 5 30.91 8.20 -10.95
N TYR A 6 30.99 6.92 -10.59
CA TYR A 6 29.82 6.10 -10.35
C TYR A 6 29.22 6.44 -8.98
N VAL A 7 27.94 6.79 -8.96
CA VAL A 7 27.18 7.01 -7.73
C VAL A 7 26.46 5.72 -7.37
N TYR A 8 26.67 5.23 -6.15
CA TYR A 8 25.90 4.13 -5.61
C TYR A 8 24.55 4.66 -5.09
N LEU A 9 23.46 4.07 -5.57
CA LEU A 9 22.09 4.41 -5.15
C LEU A 9 21.51 3.23 -4.38
N HIS A 10 20.97 3.50 -3.20
CA HIS A 10 20.25 2.54 -2.38
C HIS A 10 18.77 2.91 -2.36
N ILE A 11 17.89 1.97 -2.72
CA ILE A 11 16.45 2.19 -2.74
C ILE A 11 15.90 1.89 -1.35
N GLU A 12 15.42 2.92 -0.66
CA GLU A 12 14.84 2.78 0.69
C GLU A 12 13.36 2.37 0.67
N ASN A 13 12.61 2.84 -0.33
CA ASN A 13 11.19 2.60 -0.44
C ASN A 13 10.70 2.72 -1.88
N VAL A 14 9.64 1.99 -2.20
CA VAL A 14 8.94 2.08 -3.48
C VAL A 14 7.45 2.23 -3.20
N VAL A 15 6.82 3.19 -3.87
CA VAL A 15 5.37 3.38 -3.83
C VAL A 15 4.81 3.03 -5.21
N ALA A 16 3.80 2.18 -5.24
CA ALA A 16 3.10 1.79 -6.46
C ALA A 16 1.59 1.96 -6.26
N ALA A 17 0.89 2.20 -7.37
CA ALA A 17 -0.56 2.25 -7.43
C ALA A 17 -1.06 1.22 -8.45
N ALA A 18 -2.20 0.61 -8.14
CA ALA A 18 -2.91 -0.31 -9.01
C ALA A 18 -4.41 -0.10 -8.83
N THR A 19 -5.21 -0.52 -9.81
CA THR A 19 -6.67 -0.54 -9.71
C THR A 19 -7.17 -1.94 -10.04
N LEU A 20 -8.17 -2.38 -9.29
CA LEU A 20 -8.87 -3.64 -9.55
C LEU A 20 -10.07 -3.49 -10.49
N ASN A 21 -10.36 -2.27 -10.97
CA ASN A 21 -11.51 -1.96 -11.85
C ASN A 21 -12.86 -2.50 -11.32
N GLN A 22 -13.00 -2.62 -10.00
CA GLN A 22 -14.22 -3.11 -9.35
C GLN A 22 -14.35 -2.51 -7.95
N LYS A 23 -15.58 -2.34 -7.47
CA LYS A 23 -15.82 -1.86 -6.10
C LYS A 23 -15.41 -2.91 -5.07
N ILE A 24 -14.92 -2.46 -3.92
CA ILE A 24 -14.49 -3.32 -2.80
C ILE A 24 -15.28 -2.94 -1.56
N ASP A 25 -16.02 -3.90 -1.00
CA ASP A 25 -16.64 -3.74 0.32
C ASP A 25 -15.58 -3.82 1.41
N LEU A 26 -15.08 -2.66 1.83
CA LEU A 26 -14.06 -2.55 2.88
C LEU A 26 -14.54 -3.12 4.23
N ASN A 27 -15.84 -3.08 4.53
CA ASN A 27 -16.37 -3.66 5.77
C ASN A 27 -16.31 -5.19 5.73
N ALA A 28 -16.56 -5.80 4.57
CA ALA A 28 -16.39 -7.24 4.38
C ALA A 28 -14.91 -7.65 4.53
N VAL A 29 -13.96 -6.84 4.04
CA VAL A 29 -12.53 -7.08 4.22
C VAL A 29 -12.16 -7.05 5.71
N VAL A 30 -12.59 -6.03 6.45
CA VAL A 30 -12.32 -5.90 7.90
C VAL A 30 -12.86 -7.11 8.68
N LYS A 31 -14.07 -7.58 8.35
CA LYS A 31 -14.65 -8.77 8.98
C LYS A 31 -13.84 -10.05 8.70
N SER A 32 -13.24 -10.14 7.51
CA SER A 32 -12.49 -11.33 7.07
C SER A 32 -11.04 -11.35 7.58
N PHE A 33 -10.45 -10.20 7.85
CA PHE A 33 -9.04 -10.06 8.22
C PHE A 33 -8.88 -9.32 9.57
N PRO A 34 -8.84 -10.05 10.70
CA PRO A 34 -8.59 -9.48 12.01
C PRO A 34 -7.22 -8.80 12.05
N GLY A 35 -7.17 -7.52 12.42
CA GLY A 35 -5.93 -6.73 12.50
C GLY A 35 -5.74 -5.72 11.36
N VAL A 36 -6.70 -5.62 10.45
CA VAL A 36 -6.79 -4.54 9.48
C VAL A 36 -7.34 -3.27 10.14
N GLU A 37 -6.75 -2.12 9.82
CA GLU A 37 -7.18 -0.82 10.35
C GLU A 37 -8.09 -0.11 9.33
N TYR A 38 -9.33 0.16 9.71
CA TYR A 38 -10.27 0.93 8.90
C TYR A 38 -11.10 1.87 9.78
N ARG A 39 -10.94 3.18 9.57
CA ARG A 39 -11.66 4.25 10.27
C ARG A 39 -12.07 5.31 9.23
N PRO A 40 -13.17 5.12 8.50
CA PRO A 40 -13.54 5.99 7.36
C PRO A 40 -13.70 7.46 7.73
N GLU A 41 -14.10 7.76 8.96
CA GLU A 41 -14.21 9.13 9.50
C GLU A 41 -12.86 9.85 9.62
N GLN A 42 -11.75 9.11 9.69
CA GLN A 42 -10.39 9.66 9.79
C GLN A 42 -9.63 9.54 8.46
N PHE A 43 -9.81 8.42 7.76
CA PHE A 43 -9.16 8.16 6.48
C PHE A 43 -10.04 7.23 5.62
N PRO A 44 -10.30 7.56 4.34
CA PRO A 44 -11.24 6.81 3.50
C PRO A 44 -10.74 5.43 3.05
N GLY A 45 -9.43 5.15 3.16
CA GLY A 45 -8.83 3.88 2.79
C GLY A 45 -8.66 2.93 3.98
N LEU A 46 -8.60 1.65 3.68
CA LEU A 46 -8.27 0.58 4.60
C LEU A 46 -6.76 0.36 4.59
N VAL A 47 -6.14 0.31 5.77
CA VAL A 47 -4.69 0.07 5.92
C VAL A 47 -4.45 -1.41 6.18
N PHE A 48 -3.87 -2.09 5.21
CA PHE A 48 -3.51 -3.50 5.28
C PHE A 48 -1.99 -3.64 5.43
N ARG A 49 -1.51 -4.34 6.46
CA ARG A 49 -0.07 -4.51 6.72
C ARG A 49 0.34 -5.97 6.55
N LEU A 50 1.24 -6.21 5.60
CA LEU A 50 1.84 -7.53 5.39
C LEU A 50 3.17 -7.65 6.14
N LYS A 51 3.41 -8.81 6.76
CA LYS A 51 4.69 -9.11 7.41
C LYS A 51 5.78 -9.42 6.39
N ARG A 52 5.44 -10.14 5.30
CA ARG A 52 6.37 -10.55 4.23
C ARG A 52 5.63 -10.58 2.87
N PRO A 53 6.09 -9.78 1.87
CA PRO A 53 7.05 -8.68 2.01
C PRO A 53 6.54 -7.64 3.02
N LYS A 54 7.45 -6.93 3.70
CA LYS A 54 7.05 -5.91 4.68
C LYS A 54 6.48 -4.71 3.93
N THR A 55 5.15 -4.62 3.87
CA THR A 55 4.46 -3.56 3.12
C THR A 55 3.26 -3.02 3.90
N ALA A 56 2.92 -1.77 3.60
CA ALA A 56 1.63 -1.20 3.92
C ALA A 56 0.88 -0.98 2.59
N THR A 57 -0.33 -1.53 2.50
CA THR A 57 -1.20 -1.40 1.34
C THR A 57 -2.43 -0.61 1.76
N LEU A 58 -2.73 0.44 1.00
CA LEU A 58 -3.94 1.23 1.15
C LEU A 58 -4.97 0.70 0.15
N ILE A 59 -6.11 0.23 0.64
CA ILE A 59 -7.20 -0.30 -0.19
C ILE A 59 -8.36 0.69 -0.14
N PHE A 60 -8.85 1.11 -1.30
CA PHE A 60 -9.96 2.04 -1.41
C PHE A 60 -11.20 1.33 -1.97
N ASN A 61 -12.39 1.80 -1.62
CA ASN A 61 -13.65 1.27 -2.14
C ASN A 61 -13.74 1.36 -3.69
N SER A 62 -12.96 2.26 -4.32
CA SER A 62 -12.90 2.38 -5.77
C SER A 62 -12.30 1.18 -6.49
N GLY A 63 -11.47 0.38 -5.81
CA GLY A 63 -10.73 -0.72 -6.43
C GLY A 63 -9.39 -0.31 -7.02
#